data_AF-A0A179ERN2-F1
#
_entry.id   AF-A0A179ERN2-F1
#
_cell.length_a   1.000
_cell.length_b   1.000
_cell.length_c   1.000
_cell.angle_alpha   90.00
_cell.angle_beta   90.00
_cell.angle_gamma   90.00
#
_symmetry.space_group_name_H-M   'P 1'
#
loop_
_entity.id
_entity.type
_entity.pdbx_description
1 polymer ?
#
loop_
_entity_poly.entity_id
_entity_poly.type
_entity_poly.pdbx_seq_one_letter_code
_entity_poly.pdbx_strand_id
1 'polypeptide(L)'
;MGLFDGKTKNEKKDLKDSLFEPTEKEKVFEIKHAKAIIRIDDNFVRIARKSTFTNVLLQGLDGEKSIVLGQVTAYQLKAPGKTTGYLQIIYPGSQDTKGGVFDAVKDENTIIFLQDDIPKIKEIKDILEAAIIRNIK
;
A
#
# COMPACT_ATOMS: atom_id res chain seq x y z
N MET A 1 17.24 -36.38 -26.34
CA MET A 1 16.66 -35.09 -26.78
C MET A 1 15.44 -34.82 -25.90
N GLY A 2 15.60 -34.06 -24.81
CA GLY A 2 14.51 -33.79 -23.87
C GLY A 2 13.58 -32.70 -24.41
N LEU A 3 12.31 -33.03 -24.60
CA LEU A 3 11.22 -32.11 -24.91
C LEU A 3 10.81 -31.41 -23.61
N PHE A 4 11.13 -30.13 -23.46
CA PHE A 4 10.52 -29.27 -22.44
C PHE A 4 10.34 -27.84 -22.95
N ASP A 5 9.29 -27.21 -22.42
CA ASP A 5 9.16 -25.76 -22.19
C ASP A 5 8.41 -24.91 -23.23
N GLY A 6 7.13 -25.27 -23.48
CA GLY A 6 6.16 -24.39 -24.16
C GLY A 6 4.94 -23.99 -23.30
N LYS A 7 4.62 -24.71 -22.23
CA LYS A 7 3.37 -24.52 -21.43
C LYS A 7 3.51 -23.57 -20.22
N THR A 8 4.72 -23.14 -19.89
CA THR A 8 5.07 -22.62 -18.55
C THR A 8 4.97 -21.11 -18.40
N LYS A 9 4.89 -20.32 -19.48
CA LYS A 9 4.93 -18.85 -19.39
C LYS A 9 3.57 -18.17 -19.16
N ASN A 10 2.48 -18.70 -19.72
CA ASN A 10 1.14 -18.13 -19.50
C ASN A 10 0.59 -18.47 -18.12
N GLU A 11 0.59 -19.74 -17.72
CA GLU A 11 0.12 -20.15 -16.38
C GLU A 11 0.85 -19.42 -15.24
N LYS A 12 2.17 -19.21 -15.37
CA LYS A 12 2.95 -18.45 -14.37
C LYS A 12 2.62 -16.95 -14.33
N LYS A 13 2.07 -16.39 -15.42
CA LYS A 13 1.65 -14.99 -15.51
C LYS A 13 0.29 -14.82 -14.86
N ASP A 14 -0.66 -15.70 -15.18
CA ASP A 14 -2.00 -15.74 -14.56
C ASP A 14 -1.90 -15.96 -13.04
N LEU A 15 -1.00 -16.85 -12.60
CA LEU A 15 -0.74 -17.08 -11.17
C LEU A 15 -0.15 -15.86 -10.45
N LYS A 16 0.66 -15.05 -11.13
CA LYS A 16 1.26 -13.84 -10.54
C LYS A 16 0.24 -12.72 -10.39
N ASP A 17 -0.64 -12.56 -11.37
CA ASP A 17 -1.68 -11.54 -11.35
C ASP A 17 -2.72 -11.82 -10.26
N SER A 18 -3.06 -13.10 -10.04
CA SER A 18 -3.94 -13.54 -8.95
C SER A 18 -3.44 -13.18 -7.54
N LEU A 19 -2.12 -13.05 -7.33
CA LEU A 19 -1.56 -12.69 -6.01
C LEU A 19 -1.96 -11.29 -5.54
N PHE A 20 -2.34 -10.41 -6.47
CA PHE A 20 -2.65 -9.01 -6.20
C PHE A 20 -4.11 -8.66 -6.49
N GLU A 21 -4.96 -9.67 -6.73
CA GLU A 21 -6.38 -9.44 -6.93
C GLU A 21 -7.00 -8.87 -5.65
N PRO A 22 -7.79 -7.78 -5.76
CA PRO A 22 -8.51 -7.26 -4.61
C PRO A 22 -9.62 -8.22 -4.18
N THR A 23 -9.74 -8.44 -2.88
CA THR A 23 -10.82 -9.27 -2.33
C THR A 23 -12.16 -8.53 -2.43
N GLU A 24 -13.29 -9.26 -2.47
CA GLU A 24 -14.63 -8.67 -2.71
C GLU A 24 -15.03 -7.55 -1.72
N LYS A 25 -14.37 -7.44 -0.56
CA LYS A 25 -14.65 -6.43 0.47
C LYS A 25 -13.58 -5.33 0.58
N GLU A 26 -12.63 -5.30 -0.36
CA GLU A 26 -11.48 -4.40 -0.27
C GLU A 26 -11.80 -3.01 -0.82
N LYS A 27 -11.54 -1.97 -0.03
CA LYS A 27 -11.53 -0.58 -0.51
C LYS A 27 -10.19 -0.28 -1.16
N VAL A 28 -10.23 0.23 -2.39
CA VAL A 28 -9.02 0.52 -3.19
C VAL A 28 -8.86 2.03 -3.39
N PHE A 29 -7.71 2.56 -2.99
CA PHE A 29 -7.31 3.96 -3.12
C PHE A 29 -6.08 4.07 -4.01
N GLU A 30 -6.22 4.66 -5.20
CA GLU A 30 -5.09 4.93 -6.07
C GLU A 30 -4.53 6.34 -5.83
N ILE A 31 -3.26 6.42 -5.46
CA ILE A 31 -2.49 7.66 -5.27
C ILE A 31 -1.59 7.83 -6.50
N LYS A 32 -2.12 8.50 -7.52
CA LYS A 32 -1.49 8.59 -8.85
C LYS A 32 -0.08 9.19 -8.79
N HIS A 33 0.11 10.23 -7.99
CA HIS A 33 1.40 10.94 -7.89
C HIS A 33 2.48 10.09 -7.21
N ALA A 34 2.12 9.33 -6.18
CA ALA A 34 3.03 8.41 -5.52
C ALA A 34 3.14 7.05 -6.23
N LYS A 35 2.41 6.87 -7.35
CA LYS A 35 2.28 5.60 -8.06
C LYS A 35 1.96 4.45 -7.12
N ALA A 36 1.12 4.71 -6.11
CA ALA A 36 0.79 3.76 -5.07
C ALA A 36 -0.68 3.37 -5.14
N ILE A 37 -0.97 2.11 -4.86
CA ILE A 37 -2.32 1.62 -4.62
C ILE A 37 -2.38 1.17 -3.16
N ILE A 38 -3.34 1.68 -2.43
CA ILE A 38 -3.61 1.30 -1.05
C ILE A 38 -4.91 0.54 -1.05
N ARG A 39 -4.88 -0.66 -0.48
CA ARG A 39 -6.02 -1.54 -0.45
C ARG A 39 -6.30 -1.94 0.99
N ILE A 40 -7.54 -1.78 1.44
CA ILE A 40 -7.90 -1.98 2.84
C ILE A 40 -9.13 -2.88 2.91
N ASP A 41 -8.99 -4.01 3.58
CA ASP A 41 -10.11 -4.91 3.93
C ASP A 41 -10.32 -4.93 5.45
N ASP A 42 -11.12 -5.86 5.95
CA ASP A 42 -11.41 -5.99 7.39
C ASP A 42 -10.18 -6.35 8.25
N ASN A 43 -9.14 -6.94 7.65
CA ASN A 43 -7.99 -7.54 8.33
C ASN A 43 -6.67 -6.84 7.99
N PHE A 44 -6.50 -6.34 6.78
CA PHE A 44 -5.22 -5.86 6.26
C PHE A 44 -5.32 -4.48 5.63
N VAL A 45 -4.26 -3.70 5.80
CA VAL A 45 -3.91 -2.56 4.95
C VAL A 45 -2.72 -2.96 4.08
N ARG A 46 -2.92 -2.91 2.77
CA ARG A 46 -1.94 -3.29 1.76
C ARG A 46 -1.47 -2.05 1.02
N ILE A 47 -0.16 -1.87 0.94
CA ILE A 47 0.48 -0.76 0.23
C ILE A 47 1.28 -1.36 -0.91
N ALA A 48 0.88 -1.08 -2.14
CA ALA A 48 1.53 -1.55 -3.33
C ALA A 48 2.12 -0.36 -4.11
N ARG A 49 3.40 -0.45 -4.50
CA ARG A 49 4.08 0.61 -5.29
C ARG A 49 4.31 0.14 -6.72
N LYS A 50 3.83 0.92 -7.69
CA LYS A 50 4.09 0.72 -9.13
C LYS A 50 5.46 1.27 -9.45
N SER A 51 6.45 0.40 -9.63
CA SER A 51 7.86 0.80 -9.80
C SER A 51 8.23 1.14 -11.25
N THR A 52 7.64 0.50 -12.27
CA THR A 52 8.04 0.78 -13.67
C THR A 52 6.88 0.62 -14.66
N PHE A 53 6.94 1.43 -15.72
CA PHE A 53 6.05 1.56 -16.87
C PHE A 53 5.58 0.21 -17.46
N THR A 54 4.37 -0.23 -17.14
CA THR A 54 3.52 -0.98 -18.08
C THR A 54 2.05 -0.75 -17.78
N ASN A 55 1.33 -0.46 -18.85
CA ASN A 55 -0.08 -0.12 -18.89
C ASN A 55 -0.93 -1.39 -18.73
N VAL A 56 -1.03 -1.97 -17.54
CA VAL A 56 -2.00 -3.02 -17.21
C VAL A 56 -2.31 -2.91 -15.72
N LEU A 57 -3.58 -2.85 -15.39
CA LEU A 57 -4.15 -2.46 -14.10
C LEU A 57 -3.62 -3.24 -12.88
N LEU A 58 -2.85 -4.33 -13.06
CA LEU A 58 -2.22 -5.15 -12.00
C LEU A 58 -0.81 -5.70 -12.36
N GLN A 59 -0.26 -5.47 -13.56
CA GLN A 59 1.08 -5.98 -13.95
C GLN A 59 2.15 -4.89 -13.81
N GLY A 60 2.75 -4.79 -12.62
CA GLY A 60 3.88 -3.87 -12.41
C GLY A 60 4.16 -3.45 -10.96
N LEU A 61 3.61 -4.17 -9.98
CA LEU A 61 3.97 -3.96 -8.58
C LEU A 61 5.31 -4.65 -8.33
N ASP A 62 6.35 -3.87 -7.97
CA ASP A 62 7.66 -4.43 -7.56
C ASP A 62 7.55 -5.14 -6.20
N GLY A 63 6.50 -4.81 -5.45
CA GLY A 63 6.19 -5.41 -4.17
C GLY A 63 4.90 -4.83 -3.59
N GLU A 64 4.27 -5.62 -2.74
CA GLU A 64 3.17 -5.19 -1.89
C GLU A 64 3.51 -5.50 -0.44
N LYS A 65 3.24 -4.53 0.42
CA LYS A 65 3.34 -4.70 1.86
C LYS A 65 1.95 -4.85 2.45
N SER A 66 1.67 -6.01 3.05
CA SER A 66 0.46 -6.25 3.81
C SER A 66 0.73 -6.07 5.30
N ILE A 67 -0.03 -5.20 5.95
CA ILE A 67 0.06 -4.93 7.39
C ILE A 67 -1.27 -5.32 8.02
N VAL A 68 -1.23 -6.11 9.10
CA VAL A 68 -2.44 -6.53 9.83
C VAL A 68 -3.01 -5.31 10.56
N LEU A 69 -4.26 -4.94 10.26
CA LEU A 69 -4.97 -3.82 10.91
C LEU A 69 -5.07 -4.00 12.43
N GLY A 70 -5.25 -5.25 12.88
CA GLY A 70 -5.25 -5.61 14.29
C GLY A 70 -3.92 -5.38 15.03
N GLN A 71 -2.82 -5.18 14.30
CA GLN A 71 -1.50 -4.91 14.86
C GLN A 71 -1.05 -3.47 14.67
N VAL A 72 -1.84 -2.63 13.98
CA VAL A 72 -1.55 -1.21 13.88
C VAL A 72 -1.70 -0.58 15.26
N THR A 73 -0.63 0.03 15.75
CA THR A 73 -0.58 0.65 17.08
C THR A 73 -0.71 2.16 17.00
N ALA A 74 -0.24 2.77 15.90
CA ALA A 74 -0.32 4.21 15.68
C ALA A 74 -0.22 4.54 14.18
N TYR A 75 -0.41 5.82 13.86
CA TYR A 75 -0.07 6.38 12.56
C TYR A 75 0.58 7.75 12.75
N GLN A 76 1.40 8.15 11.79
CA GLN A 76 1.97 9.50 11.72
C GLN A 76 1.49 10.19 10.45
N LEU A 77 0.90 11.37 10.59
CA LEU A 77 0.37 12.14 9.48
C LEU A 77 1.08 13.50 9.39
N LYS A 78 1.59 13.81 8.20
CA LYS A 78 2.05 15.15 7.84
C LYS A 78 1.28 15.65 6.63
N ALA A 79 0.53 16.73 6.81
CA ALA A 79 -0.22 17.36 5.74
C ALA A 79 0.72 17.89 4.63
N PRO A 80 0.29 17.84 3.35
CA PRO A 80 0.99 18.46 2.24
C PRO A 80 0.92 19.97 2.38
N GLY A 81 2.03 20.64 2.01
CA GLY A 81 2.12 22.09 1.96
C GLY A 81 2.53 22.50 0.54
N LYS A 82 3.71 23.13 0.40
CA LYS A 82 4.35 23.32 -0.92
C LYS A 82 5.01 22.04 -1.47
N THR A 83 5.16 21.03 -0.62
CA THR A 83 5.75 19.72 -0.93
C THR A 83 4.73 18.61 -0.65
N THR A 84 5.16 17.36 -0.81
CA THR A 84 4.34 16.18 -0.47
C THR A 84 4.08 16.07 1.03
N GLY A 85 2.90 15.53 1.35
CA GLY A 85 2.54 15.02 2.66
C GLY A 85 2.81 13.52 2.75
N TYR A 86 2.68 12.96 3.94
CA TYR A 86 2.78 11.52 4.15
C TYR A 86 1.90 11.02 5.28
N LEU A 87 1.44 9.78 5.15
CA LEU A 87 0.78 8.99 6.19
C LEU A 87 1.60 7.72 6.38
N GLN A 88 2.23 7.58 7.54
CA GLN A 88 3.03 6.41 7.90
C GLN A 88 2.27 5.54 8.90
N ILE A 89 2.24 4.24 8.65
CA ILE A 89 1.59 3.25 9.51
C ILE A 89 2.63 2.68 10.48
N ILE A 90 2.29 2.67 11.77
CA ILE A 90 3.17 2.20 12.85
C ILE A 90 2.58 0.92 13.46
N TYR A 91 3.42 -0.10 13.60
CA TYR A 91 3.07 -1.41 14.15
C TYR A 91 4.29 -2.03 14.84
N PRO A 92 4.15 -3.06 15.71
CA PRO A 92 5.28 -3.65 16.40
C PRO A 92 6.37 -4.11 15.43
N GLY A 93 7.58 -3.55 15.58
CA GLY A 93 8.71 -3.84 14.69
C GLY A 93 8.79 -2.95 13.44
N SER A 94 7.86 -2.03 13.20
CA SER A 94 8.04 -0.96 12.20
C SER A 94 9.12 0.01 12.68
N GLN A 95 10.08 0.35 11.83
CA GLN A 95 11.05 1.40 12.15
C GLN A 95 10.39 2.77 11.98
N ASP A 96 10.47 3.60 13.02
CA ASP A 96 10.09 5.01 12.89
C ASP A 96 11.12 5.74 12.02
N THR A 97 10.70 6.30 10.89
CA THR A 97 11.56 7.20 10.12
C THR A 97 11.72 8.52 10.86
N LYS A 98 12.86 8.69 11.53
CA LYS A 98 13.19 9.90 12.31
C LYS A 98 13.55 11.13 11.46
N GLY A 99 13.75 10.99 10.14
CA GLY A 99 14.30 12.05 9.29
C GLY A 99 13.29 12.88 8.47
N GLY A 100 11.99 12.81 8.79
CA GLY A 100 10.98 13.65 8.14
C GLY A 100 10.62 13.20 6.72
N VAL A 101 10.14 14.13 5.88
CA VAL A 101 9.50 13.81 4.57
C VAL A 101 10.45 13.06 3.62
N PHE A 102 11.73 13.43 3.58
CA PHE A 102 12.70 12.83 2.64
C PHE A 102 13.01 11.37 2.95
N ASP A 103 12.98 10.96 4.22
CA ASP A 103 13.14 9.57 4.62
C ASP A 103 11.81 8.81 4.58
N ALA A 104 10.70 9.46 4.94
CA ALA A 104 9.37 8.88 4.85
C ALA A 104 9.00 8.50 3.40
N VAL A 105 9.51 9.24 2.40
CA VAL A 105 9.31 8.90 0.98
C VAL A 105 9.94 7.56 0.59
N LYS A 106 10.99 7.13 1.28
CA LYS A 106 11.69 5.87 0.99
C LYS A 106 11.10 4.68 1.76
N ASP A 107 10.38 4.93 2.84
CA ASP A 107 9.87 3.91 3.75
C ASP A 107 8.64 3.18 3.18
N GLU A 108 8.65 1.85 3.20
CA GLU A 108 7.59 1.00 2.61
C GLU A 108 6.26 1.03 3.37
N ASN A 109 6.25 1.51 4.62
CA ASN A 109 5.06 1.65 5.47
C ASN A 109 4.39 3.03 5.30
N THR A 110 4.92 3.84 4.38
CA THR A 110 4.51 5.22 4.18
C THR A 110 3.77 5.44 2.86
N ILE A 111 2.61 6.07 2.98
CA ILE A 111 1.77 6.56 1.88
C ILE A 111 2.10 8.03 1.68
N ILE A 112 2.77 8.35 0.58
CA ILE A 112 3.08 9.74 0.20
C ILE A 112 1.90 10.27 -0.60
N PHE A 113 1.53 11.55 -0.41
CA PHE A 113 0.38 12.12 -1.11
C PHE A 113 0.53 13.63 -1.36
N LEU A 114 -0.30 14.14 -2.28
CA LEU A 114 -0.43 15.57 -2.59
C LEU A 114 -1.81 16.10 -2.16
N GLN A 115 -2.02 17.41 -2.33
CA GLN A 115 -3.24 18.09 -1.94
C GLN A 115 -4.51 17.41 -2.50
N ASP A 116 -4.46 16.95 -3.75
CA ASP A 116 -5.61 16.34 -4.44
C ASP A 116 -6.01 14.98 -3.87
N ASP A 117 -5.09 14.31 -3.16
CA ASP A 117 -5.31 13.01 -2.54
C ASP A 117 -5.78 13.11 -1.09
N ILE A 118 -5.88 14.32 -0.51
CA ILE A 118 -6.35 14.55 0.87
C ILE A 118 -7.66 13.82 1.19
N PRO A 119 -8.71 13.83 0.33
CA PRO A 119 -9.96 13.13 0.64
C PRO A 119 -9.75 11.62 0.84
N LYS A 120 -8.89 10.99 0.02
CA LYS A 120 -8.56 9.57 0.12
C LYS A 120 -7.77 9.28 1.38
N ILE A 121 -6.78 10.13 1.69
CA ILE A 121 -5.95 9.97 2.89
C ILE A 121 -6.76 10.15 4.16
N LYS A 122 -7.73 11.08 4.15
CA LYS A 122 -8.66 11.23 5.27
C LYS A 122 -9.46 9.95 5.49
N GLU A 123 -9.99 9.34 4.43
CA GLU A 123 -10.73 8.07 4.56
C GLU A 123 -9.83 6.94 5.07
N ILE A 124 -8.61 6.81 4.55
CA ILE A 124 -7.62 5.83 5.03
C ILE A 124 -7.33 6.05 6.52
N LYS A 125 -7.09 7.30 6.93
CA LYS A 125 -6.87 7.68 8.33
C LYS A 125 -8.04 7.25 9.20
N ASP A 126 -9.28 7.55 8.80
CA ASP A 126 -10.47 7.24 9.58
C ASP A 126 -10.65 5.71 9.75
N ILE A 127 -10.28 4.91 8.74
CA ILE A 127 -10.26 3.44 8.83
C ILE A 127 -9.18 2.96 9.82
N LEU A 128 -7.97 3.51 9.75
CA LEU A 128 -6.88 3.17 10.67
C LEU A 128 -7.23 3.51 12.13
N GLU A 129 -7.85 4.66 12.37
CA GLU A 129 -8.33 5.05 13.71
C GLU A 129 -9.37 4.08 14.24
N ALA A 130 -10.34 3.70 13.41
CA ALA A 130 -11.35 2.71 13.79
C ALA A 130 -10.72 1.35 14.14
N ALA A 131 -9.69 0.92 13.41
CA ALA A 131 -8.95 -0.30 13.69
C ALA A 131 -8.18 -0.21 15.03
N ILE A 132 -7.43 0.88 15.25
CA ILE A 132 -6.66 1.09 16.50
C ILE A 132 -7.60 1.10 17.71
N ILE A 133 -8.74 1.79 17.62
CA ILE A 133 -9.72 1.86 18.71
C ILE A 133 -10.31 0.49 19.02
N ARG A 134 -10.57 -0.34 17.99
CA ARG A 134 -11.07 -1.71 18.18
C ARG A 134 -10.06 -2.59 18.91
N ASN A 135 -8.77 -2.39 18.69
CA ASN A 135 -7.71 -3.20 19.32
C ASN A 135 -7.49 -2.89 20.81
N ILE A 136 -8.02 -1.76 21.30
CA ILE A 136 -7.88 -1.33 22.70
C ILE A 136 -9.07 -1.82 23.56
N LYS A 137 -10.19 -2.20 22.93
CA LYS A 137 -11.39 -2.70 23.62
C LYS A 137 -11.33 -4.21 23.84
#